data_AF-A0A8G1RFA9-F1
#
_entry.id   AF-A0A8G1RFA9-F1
#
_cell.length_a   1.000
_cell.length_b   1.000
_cell.length_c   1.000
_cell.angle_alpha   90.00
_cell.angle_beta   90.00
_cell.angle_gamma   90.00
#
_symmetry.space_group_name_H-M   'P 1'
#
loop_
_entity.id
_entity.type
_entity.pdbx_description
1 polymer ?
#
loop_
_entity_poly.entity_id
_entity_poly.type
_entity_poly.pdbx_seq_one_letter_code
_entity_poly.pdbx_strand_id
1 'polypeptide(L)'
;MGVTKPNPNPETQTQPQRPSFNRLLSLDSPPPSLPDFQRLCAQTTDGALYPHATTITKNIPIYSTRTLSLTDPDDLTTVQNEWYHILSEGPGIFVLQHFYDVEDDDDDDHPTLTATTAAFNRIIAHEAAAATTTSAKKGDHFSAGHNARIWNSFSKHAFADPSSFVAYYSNPWLRAVSETWLGPGYRLTAQVNIVRPGGQAQSPHRDYHLGFQDDGNCARFPRGMHAASAFLTLQGAVAHSDMPERSGPTRFLPFSQRFEAGFLAWRRPEFREFFEREYVALPLMEGDAVFFNPAVMHAAGENRLGPESGFERRANLLQIGSALGKTMERVDVVPVVEAVWGEVRRRFDGHGHGEADAGKEEEELDANWEAFVRALGEGYPFPTNLDRRPPAPNGMAPESEQDLIRRGLLEGWGTEEMVARLRQLHEDERGHQSL
;
A
#
# COMPACT_ATOMS: atom_id res chain seq x y z
N MET A 1 -8.90 35.91 -79.35
CA MET A 1 -9.30 35.68 -77.94
C MET A 1 -9.59 34.20 -77.78
N GLY A 2 -8.67 33.45 -77.19
CA GLY A 2 -8.84 32.03 -76.88
C GLY A 2 -8.13 31.77 -75.57
N VAL A 3 -8.85 31.93 -74.46
CA VAL A 3 -8.33 31.70 -73.11
C VAL A 3 -8.50 30.22 -72.81
N THR A 4 -7.43 29.45 -72.88
CA THR A 4 -7.37 28.08 -72.37
C THR A 4 -7.33 28.11 -70.85
N LYS A 5 -8.41 27.67 -70.20
CA LYS A 5 -8.44 27.42 -68.75
C LYS A 5 -7.59 26.19 -68.42
N PRO A 6 -6.80 26.18 -67.33
CA PRO A 6 -6.12 24.99 -66.87
C PRO A 6 -7.12 24.01 -66.23
N ASN A 7 -6.89 22.71 -66.42
CA ASN A 7 -7.63 21.64 -65.75
C ASN A 7 -7.53 21.79 -64.22
N PRO A 8 -8.63 21.59 -63.47
CA PRO A 8 -8.54 21.50 -62.01
C PRO A 8 -7.76 20.23 -61.63
N ASN A 9 -6.85 20.37 -60.66
CA ASN A 9 -6.15 19.27 -60.01
C ASN A 9 -7.16 18.20 -59.54
N PRO A 10 -6.81 16.90 -59.57
CA PRO A 10 -7.61 15.90 -58.90
C PRO A 10 -7.62 16.24 -57.40
N GLU A 11 -8.81 16.49 -56.88
CA GLU A 11 -9.05 16.64 -55.45
C GLU A 11 -8.40 15.46 -54.73
N THR A 12 -7.37 15.74 -53.93
CA THR A 12 -6.84 14.80 -52.94
C THR A 12 -7.99 14.49 -51.99
N GLN A 13 -8.72 13.41 -52.28
CA GLN A 13 -9.66 12.82 -51.35
C GLN A 13 -8.85 12.40 -50.11
N THR A 14 -8.81 13.27 -49.10
CA THR A 14 -8.41 12.89 -47.76
C THR A 14 -9.41 11.84 -47.31
N GLN A 15 -9.03 10.56 -47.46
CA GLN A 15 -9.79 9.47 -46.87
C GLN A 15 -9.96 9.81 -45.38
N PRO A 16 -11.19 9.78 -44.85
CA PRO A 16 -11.39 10.00 -43.43
C PRO A 16 -10.55 8.97 -42.68
N GLN A 17 -9.56 9.44 -41.89
CA GLN A 17 -8.76 8.58 -41.05
C GLN A 17 -9.74 7.81 -40.16
N ARG A 18 -9.82 6.50 -40.37
CA ARG A 18 -10.62 5.64 -39.49
C ARG A 18 -10.08 5.83 -38.08
N PRO A 19 -10.93 6.07 -37.08
CA PRO A 19 -10.47 6.16 -35.71
C PRO A 19 -9.69 4.89 -35.34
N SER A 20 -8.45 5.09 -34.91
CA SER A 20 -7.58 4.02 -34.46
C SER A 20 -7.96 3.65 -33.03
N PHE A 21 -8.91 2.73 -32.88
CA PHE A 21 -9.28 2.16 -31.58
C PHE A 21 -8.25 1.10 -31.16
N ASN A 22 -7.07 1.54 -30.71
CA ASN A 22 -6.06 0.62 -30.21
C ASN A 22 -6.24 0.37 -28.71
N ARG A 23 -6.73 -0.83 -28.36
CA ARG A 23 -6.90 -1.25 -26.97
C ARG A 23 -5.57 -1.45 -26.22
N LEU A 24 -4.45 -1.63 -26.92
CA LEU A 24 -3.13 -1.89 -26.35
C LEU A 24 -2.25 -0.64 -26.40
N LEU A 25 -1.26 -0.60 -25.51
CA LEU A 25 -0.16 0.37 -25.55
C LEU A 25 0.99 -0.24 -26.36
N SER A 26 1.59 0.56 -27.24
CA SER A 26 2.68 0.12 -28.12
C SER A 26 4.03 0.45 -27.48
N LEU A 27 4.99 -0.48 -27.59
CA LEU A 27 6.37 -0.24 -27.18
C LEU A 27 7.14 0.57 -28.23
N ASP A 28 6.82 0.34 -29.51
CA ASP A 28 7.68 0.75 -30.63
C ASP A 28 7.02 1.74 -31.59
N SER A 29 5.70 1.69 -31.77
CA SER A 29 5.03 2.50 -32.79
C SER A 29 3.57 2.86 -32.44
N PRO A 30 3.30 4.11 -32.02
CA PRO A 30 4.30 5.05 -31.51
C PRO A 30 4.88 4.54 -30.17
N PRO A 31 6.17 4.79 -29.88
CA PRO A 31 6.72 4.50 -28.56
C PRO A 31 6.15 5.44 -27.50
N PRO A 32 6.27 5.12 -26.19
CA PRO A 32 5.94 6.05 -25.11
C PRO A 32 6.64 7.41 -25.29
N SER A 33 5.87 8.49 -25.27
CA SER A 33 6.38 9.85 -25.50
C SER A 33 7.07 10.42 -24.27
N LEU A 34 8.40 10.54 -24.31
CA LEU A 34 9.16 11.21 -23.26
C LEU A 34 8.76 12.70 -23.11
N PRO A 35 8.57 13.50 -24.17
CA PRO A 35 8.11 14.88 -24.02
C PRO A 35 6.78 15.01 -23.28
N ASP A 36 5.85 14.07 -23.46
CA ASP A 36 4.55 14.08 -22.76
C ASP A 36 4.76 13.74 -21.28
N PHE A 37 5.61 12.75 -20.99
CA PHE A 37 6.00 12.40 -19.62
C PHE A 37 6.68 13.56 -18.89
N GLN A 38 7.57 14.27 -19.56
CA GLN A 38 8.24 15.46 -19.02
C GLN A 38 7.24 16.56 -18.68
N ARG A 39 6.28 16.85 -19.58
CA ARG A 39 5.23 17.85 -19.31
C ARG A 39 4.35 17.45 -18.13
N LEU A 40 4.04 16.16 -17.98
CA LEU A 40 3.29 15.65 -16.82
C LEU A 40 4.08 15.85 -15.52
N CYS A 41 5.36 15.50 -15.48
CA CYS A 41 6.19 15.59 -14.27
C CYS A 41 6.62 17.04 -13.92
N ALA A 42 6.52 17.97 -14.88
CA ALA A 42 6.84 19.39 -14.67
C ALA A 42 5.71 20.18 -13.98
N GLN A 43 4.61 19.54 -13.61
CA GLN A 43 3.51 20.17 -12.89
C GLN A 43 3.94 20.60 -11.48
N THR A 44 3.24 21.61 -10.95
CA THR A 44 3.36 22.05 -9.56
C THR A 44 2.06 21.74 -8.82
N THR A 45 2.18 21.16 -7.63
CA THR A 45 1.06 20.87 -6.75
C THR A 45 0.44 22.18 -6.25
N ASP A 46 -0.83 22.41 -6.57
CA ASP A 46 -1.59 23.57 -6.10
C ASP A 46 -2.09 23.35 -4.67
N GLY A 47 -1.62 24.17 -3.73
CA GLY A 47 -2.01 24.08 -2.33
C GLY A 47 -3.47 24.44 -2.06
N ALA A 48 -4.13 25.17 -2.97
CA ALA A 48 -5.56 25.47 -2.82
C ALA A 48 -6.44 24.22 -2.93
N LEU A 49 -5.93 23.13 -3.52
CA LEU A 49 -6.64 21.85 -3.61
C LEU A 49 -6.52 21.00 -2.34
N TYR A 50 -5.58 21.34 -1.45
CA TYR A 50 -5.26 20.53 -0.26
C TYR A 50 -5.21 21.38 1.02
N PRO A 51 -6.31 22.06 1.39
CA PRO A 51 -6.33 22.95 2.55
C PRO A 51 -5.99 22.26 3.89
N HIS A 52 -6.14 20.94 4.00
CA HIS A 52 -5.76 20.19 5.22
C HIS A 52 -4.29 19.79 5.26
N ALA A 53 -3.54 19.95 4.15
CA ALA A 53 -2.10 19.74 4.16
C ALA A 53 -1.41 20.84 4.97
N THR A 54 -0.56 20.47 5.93
CA THR A 54 0.23 21.42 6.73
C THR A 54 1.24 22.16 5.86
N THR A 55 1.80 21.48 4.86
CA THR A 55 2.70 22.07 3.87
C THR A 55 2.76 21.23 2.60
N ILE A 56 3.33 21.80 1.54
CA ILE A 56 3.70 21.07 0.32
C ILE A 56 5.19 21.29 0.11
N THR A 57 5.95 20.20 0.13
CA THR A 57 7.41 20.24 -0.08
C THR A 57 7.76 19.36 -1.27
N LYS A 58 8.52 19.90 -2.24
CA LYS A 58 8.92 19.18 -3.46
C LYS A 58 7.73 18.50 -4.18
N ASN A 59 6.61 19.21 -4.31
CA ASN A 59 5.33 18.73 -4.88
C ASN A 59 4.59 17.64 -4.09
N ILE A 60 5.04 17.27 -2.90
CA ILE A 60 4.38 16.27 -2.07
C ILE A 60 3.63 16.99 -0.94
N PRO A 61 2.29 16.88 -0.88
CA PRO A 61 1.50 17.30 0.28
C PRO A 61 1.90 16.53 1.52
N ILE A 62 2.05 17.26 2.62
CA ILE A 62 2.38 16.74 3.94
C ILE A 62 1.22 17.09 4.87
N TYR A 63 0.70 16.09 5.54
CA TYR A 63 -0.35 16.18 6.55
C TYR A 63 0.23 15.83 7.91
N SER A 64 -0.39 16.28 9.00
CA SER A 64 -0.05 15.88 10.35
C SER A 64 -1.29 15.32 11.03
N THR A 65 -1.18 14.13 11.62
CA THR A 65 -2.29 13.53 12.38
C THR A 65 -2.74 14.44 13.54
N ARG A 66 -1.83 15.24 14.12
CA ARG A 66 -2.12 16.23 15.17
C ARG A 66 -3.09 17.34 14.74
N THR A 67 -3.21 17.60 13.44
CA THR A 67 -4.07 18.67 12.89
C THR A 67 -5.36 18.15 12.28
N LEU A 68 -5.49 16.83 12.13
CA LEU A 68 -6.62 16.18 11.47
C LEU A 68 -7.51 15.51 12.52
N SER A 69 -8.81 15.36 12.22
CA SER A 69 -9.73 14.61 13.07
C SER A 69 -10.19 13.31 12.41
N LEU A 70 -10.16 12.21 13.17
CA LEU A 70 -10.82 10.95 12.81
C LEU A 70 -12.22 10.81 13.39
N THR A 71 -12.59 11.65 14.35
CA THR A 71 -13.86 11.53 15.09
C THR A 71 -14.98 12.35 14.47
N ASP A 72 -14.65 13.29 13.56
CA ASP A 72 -15.61 14.03 12.76
C ASP A 72 -15.73 13.37 11.36
N PRO A 73 -16.86 12.73 11.03
CA PRO A 73 -17.04 12.05 9.74
C PRO A 73 -16.99 12.98 8.52
N ASP A 74 -17.43 14.23 8.66
CA ASP A 74 -17.45 15.20 7.56
C ASP A 74 -16.03 15.71 7.27
N ASP A 75 -15.25 15.96 8.34
CA ASP A 75 -13.83 16.31 8.23
C ASP A 75 -13.02 15.16 7.61
N LEU A 76 -13.19 13.94 8.14
CA LEU A 76 -12.54 12.74 7.60
C LEU A 76 -12.88 12.54 6.12
N THR A 77 -14.15 12.66 5.73
CA THR A 77 -14.57 12.54 4.32
C THR A 77 -13.87 13.58 3.44
N THR A 78 -13.74 14.82 3.91
CA THR A 78 -13.09 15.89 3.16
C THR A 78 -11.60 15.61 2.97
N VAL A 79 -10.91 15.18 4.03
CA VAL A 79 -9.50 14.78 3.99
C VAL A 79 -9.29 13.58 3.06
N GLN A 80 -10.15 12.57 3.12
CA GLN A 80 -10.09 11.41 2.22
C GLN A 80 -10.31 11.82 0.76
N ASN A 81 -11.16 12.81 0.48
CA ASN A 81 -11.33 13.34 -0.88
C ASN A 81 -10.03 13.98 -1.41
N GLU A 82 -9.30 14.71 -0.57
CA GLU A 82 -7.99 15.27 -0.92
C GLU A 82 -6.98 14.16 -1.21
N TRP A 83 -6.85 13.18 -0.31
CA TRP A 83 -5.95 12.04 -0.49
C TRP A 83 -6.30 11.22 -1.74
N TYR A 84 -7.58 10.99 -2.02
CA TYR A 84 -8.03 10.32 -3.24
C TYR A 84 -7.63 11.12 -4.49
N HIS A 85 -7.84 12.44 -4.48
CA HIS A 85 -7.43 13.31 -5.58
C HIS A 85 -5.90 13.29 -5.76
N ILE A 86 -5.12 13.33 -4.68
CA ILE A 86 -3.65 13.23 -4.72
C ILE A 86 -3.22 11.96 -5.42
N LEU A 87 -3.77 10.80 -5.04
CA LEU A 87 -3.41 9.49 -5.57
C LEU A 87 -3.86 9.28 -7.02
N SER A 88 -5.02 9.82 -7.40
CA SER A 88 -5.59 9.64 -8.74
C SER A 88 -5.08 10.65 -9.76
N GLU A 89 -5.29 11.95 -9.50
CA GLU A 89 -5.12 13.04 -10.48
C GLU A 89 -4.02 14.04 -10.10
N GLY A 90 -3.60 14.04 -8.84
CA GLY A 90 -2.59 14.92 -8.27
C GLY A 90 -1.16 14.37 -8.38
N PRO A 91 -0.28 14.70 -7.42
CA PRO A 91 1.14 14.32 -7.47
C PRO A 91 1.38 12.82 -7.26
N GLY A 92 0.40 12.07 -6.76
CA GLY A 92 0.48 10.62 -6.58
C GLY A 92 1.12 10.16 -5.27
N ILE A 93 1.59 11.08 -4.42
CA ILE A 93 2.27 10.81 -3.14
C ILE A 93 1.78 11.82 -2.11
N PHE A 94 1.60 11.38 -0.86
CA PHE A 94 1.49 12.27 0.30
C PHE A 94 2.21 11.66 1.51
N VAL A 95 2.56 12.53 2.45
CA VAL A 95 3.14 12.14 3.76
C VAL A 95 2.12 12.43 4.84
N LEU A 96 2.01 11.52 5.80
CA LEU A 96 1.26 11.69 7.04
C LEU A 96 2.27 11.63 8.19
N GLN A 97 2.58 12.81 8.73
CA GLN A 97 3.48 12.96 9.87
C GLN A 97 2.79 12.54 11.15
N HIS A 98 3.59 12.06 12.11
CA HIS A 98 3.06 11.54 13.38
C HIS A 98 2.04 10.41 13.15
N PHE A 99 2.31 9.55 12.16
CA PHE A 99 1.45 8.39 11.90
C PHE A 99 1.50 7.39 13.05
N TYR A 100 2.68 7.25 13.66
CA TYR A 100 2.84 6.93 15.07
C TYR A 100 3.52 8.14 15.71
N ASP A 101 2.87 8.80 16.68
CA ASP A 101 3.41 10.01 17.28
C ASP A 101 4.45 9.69 18.35
N VAL A 102 5.72 9.63 17.93
CA VAL A 102 6.84 9.29 18.82
C VAL A 102 7.26 10.42 19.76
N GLU A 103 6.74 11.63 19.54
CA GLU A 103 7.07 12.81 20.33
C GLU A 103 6.03 13.11 21.42
N ASP A 104 4.88 12.44 21.40
CA ASP A 104 3.86 12.57 22.43
C ASP A 104 4.11 11.53 23.53
N ASP A 105 4.63 11.98 24.67
CA ASP A 105 4.94 11.13 25.83
C ASP A 105 3.67 10.54 26.49
N ASP A 106 2.49 11.10 26.20
CA ASP A 106 1.20 10.64 26.74
C ASP A 106 0.49 9.62 25.82
N ASP A 107 1.06 9.31 24.65
CA ASP A 107 0.51 8.36 23.67
C ASP A 107 1.22 6.97 23.73
N ASP A 108 0.48 5.91 23.44
CA ASP A 108 0.97 4.52 23.37
C ASP A 108 1.76 4.24 22.07
N ASP A 109 1.87 5.23 21.18
CA ASP A 109 2.51 5.13 19.87
C ASP A 109 4.03 4.93 19.95
N HIS A 110 4.75 5.70 20.78
CA HIS A 110 6.20 5.54 20.92
C HIS A 110 6.59 4.15 21.47
N PRO A 111 5.96 3.63 22.55
CA PRO A 111 6.14 2.25 22.99
C PRO A 111 5.80 1.22 21.90
N THR A 112 4.72 1.43 21.15
CA THR A 112 4.25 0.53 20.08
C THR A 112 5.29 0.43 18.95
N LEU A 113 5.80 1.56 18.47
CA LEU A 113 6.79 1.58 17.40
C LEU A 113 8.12 0.98 17.86
N THR A 114 8.56 1.30 19.09
CA THR A 114 9.77 0.75 19.70
C THR A 114 9.70 -0.78 19.81
N ALA A 115 8.60 -1.31 20.34
CA ALA A 115 8.39 -2.75 20.48
C ALA A 115 8.34 -3.46 19.12
N THR A 116 7.67 -2.85 18.14
CA THR A 116 7.60 -3.37 16.76
C THR A 116 8.98 -3.40 16.10
N THR A 117 9.76 -2.32 16.21
CA THR A 117 11.15 -2.27 15.73
C THR A 117 12.01 -3.36 16.39
N ALA A 118 11.84 -3.58 17.70
CA ALA A 118 12.53 -4.64 18.41
C ALA A 118 12.13 -6.04 17.92
N ALA A 119 10.84 -6.27 17.64
CA ALA A 119 10.35 -7.53 17.05
C ALA A 119 10.98 -7.80 15.68
N PHE A 120 11.03 -6.79 14.79
CA PHE A 120 11.71 -6.92 13.50
C PHE A 120 13.20 -7.25 13.63
N ASN A 121 13.90 -6.61 14.58
CA ASN A 121 15.31 -6.93 14.85
C ASN A 121 15.50 -8.38 15.33
N ARG A 122 14.59 -8.90 16.18
CA ARG A 122 14.60 -10.31 16.60
C ARG A 122 14.38 -11.26 15.42
N ILE A 123 13.43 -10.95 14.54
CA ILE A 123 13.16 -11.74 13.32
C ILE A 123 14.41 -11.79 12.43
N ILE A 124 15.04 -10.63 12.17
CA ILE A 124 16.26 -10.55 11.34
C ILE A 124 17.40 -11.36 11.96
N ALA A 125 17.62 -11.24 13.26
CA ALA A 125 18.67 -12.00 13.96
C ALA A 125 18.42 -13.51 13.89
N HIS A 126 17.17 -13.93 14.09
CA HIS A 126 16.75 -15.33 13.98
C HIS A 126 16.99 -15.88 12.57
N GLU A 127 16.55 -15.17 11.53
CA GLU A 127 16.69 -15.62 10.14
C GLU A 127 18.15 -15.61 9.66
N ALA A 128 18.93 -14.61 10.09
CA ALA A 128 20.37 -14.59 9.83
C ALA A 128 21.09 -15.79 10.46
N ALA A 129 20.74 -16.16 11.70
CA ALA A 129 21.29 -17.34 12.35
C ALA A 129 20.87 -18.64 11.64
N ALA A 130 19.59 -18.79 11.30
CA ALA A 130 19.07 -19.97 10.59
C ALA A 130 19.69 -20.17 9.20
N ALA A 131 20.03 -19.08 8.51
CA ALA A 131 20.71 -19.10 7.21
C ALA A 131 22.15 -19.65 7.29
N THR A 132 22.77 -19.67 8.48
CA THR A 132 24.10 -20.27 8.69
C THR A 132 24.05 -21.76 8.99
N THR A 133 22.92 -22.28 9.48
CA THR A 133 22.79 -23.65 9.98
C THR A 133 22.03 -24.58 9.05
N THR A 134 21.19 -24.05 8.16
CA THR A 134 20.36 -24.85 7.24
C THR A 134 20.61 -24.46 5.79
N SER A 135 20.75 -25.43 4.90
CA SER A 135 20.79 -25.25 3.44
C SER A 135 19.40 -24.96 2.84
N ALA A 136 18.47 -24.41 3.64
CA ALA A 136 17.13 -24.05 3.21
C ALA A 136 17.20 -22.91 2.17
N LYS A 137 16.36 -23.00 1.13
CA LYS A 137 16.31 -22.00 0.05
C LYS A 137 15.95 -20.63 0.63
N LYS A 138 16.85 -19.65 0.41
CA LYS A 138 16.70 -18.25 0.81
C LYS A 138 15.50 -17.61 0.09
N GLY A 139 14.37 -17.45 0.78
CA GLY A 139 13.31 -16.54 0.33
C GLY A 139 13.71 -15.10 0.65
N ASP A 140 14.05 -14.86 1.91
CA ASP A 140 14.53 -13.58 2.42
C ASP A 140 15.94 -13.24 1.92
N HIS A 141 16.06 -12.06 1.31
CA HIS A 141 17.32 -11.55 0.76
C HIS A 141 18.19 -10.95 1.87
N PHE A 142 18.72 -11.81 2.74
CA PHE A 142 19.90 -11.50 3.53
C PHE A 142 21.13 -11.73 2.66
N SER A 143 21.35 -10.82 1.71
CA SER A 143 22.63 -10.79 1.01
C SER A 143 23.74 -10.52 2.03
N ALA A 144 24.95 -11.03 1.81
CA ALA A 144 26.15 -10.65 2.56
C ALA A 144 26.57 -9.21 2.19
N GLY A 145 25.62 -8.26 2.24
CA GLY A 145 25.72 -6.91 1.70
C GLY A 145 24.90 -5.90 2.50
N HIS A 146 24.78 -4.70 1.95
CA HIS A 146 24.30 -3.51 2.65
C HIS A 146 22.79 -3.50 2.99
N ASN A 147 21.98 -4.46 2.56
CA ASN A 147 20.52 -4.43 2.79
C ASN A 147 20.02 -5.72 3.48
N ALA A 148 19.01 -5.59 4.33
CA ALA A 148 18.23 -6.72 4.88
C ALA A 148 16.75 -6.52 4.58
N ARG A 149 16.02 -7.64 4.40
CA ARG A 149 14.59 -7.65 4.12
C ARG A 149 13.90 -8.75 4.92
N ILE A 150 12.71 -8.44 5.42
CA ILE A 150 11.79 -9.43 5.98
C ILE A 150 10.59 -9.52 5.03
N TRP A 151 10.46 -10.61 4.29
CA TRP A 151 9.23 -10.97 3.57
C TRP A 151 8.15 -11.40 4.56
N ASN A 152 6.89 -11.14 4.21
CA ASN A 152 5.74 -11.38 5.08
C ASN A 152 5.99 -10.91 6.52
N SER A 153 6.47 -9.67 6.68
CA SER A 153 6.71 -9.08 8.00
C SER A 153 5.43 -9.00 8.81
N PHE A 154 4.26 -8.90 8.15
CA PHE A 154 2.94 -8.95 8.78
C PHE A 154 2.75 -10.19 9.66
N SER A 155 2.81 -11.40 9.06
CA SER A 155 2.60 -12.64 9.83
C SER A 155 3.74 -12.87 10.81
N LYS A 156 4.99 -12.61 10.40
CA LYS A 156 6.16 -12.80 11.27
C LYS A 156 6.13 -11.90 12.50
N HIS A 157 5.62 -10.66 12.38
CA HIS A 157 5.43 -9.75 13.51
C HIS A 157 4.42 -10.31 14.51
N ALA A 158 3.26 -10.78 14.04
CA ALA A 158 2.25 -11.42 14.88
C ALA A 158 2.82 -12.58 15.71
N PHE A 159 3.70 -13.39 15.12
CA PHE A 159 4.33 -14.53 15.81
C PHE A 159 5.44 -14.10 16.77
N ALA A 160 6.20 -13.06 16.41
CA ALA A 160 7.34 -12.62 17.19
C ALA A 160 6.95 -11.74 18.40
N ASP A 161 5.84 -11.02 18.30
CA ASP A 161 5.36 -10.10 19.33
C ASP A 161 3.86 -9.76 19.14
N PRO A 162 2.95 -10.63 19.64
CA PRO A 162 1.52 -10.41 19.51
C PRO A 162 1.02 -9.05 20.05
N SER A 163 1.61 -8.56 21.14
CA SER A 163 1.16 -7.33 21.79
C SER A 163 1.47 -6.09 20.94
N SER A 164 2.71 -5.96 20.46
CA SER A 164 3.04 -4.86 19.54
C SER A 164 2.35 -5.01 18.18
N PHE A 165 2.08 -6.24 17.71
CA PHE A 165 1.33 -6.47 16.47
C PHE A 165 -0.10 -5.93 16.55
N VAL A 166 -0.82 -6.25 17.64
CA VAL A 166 -2.18 -5.73 17.86
C VAL A 166 -2.14 -4.20 17.93
N ALA A 167 -1.26 -3.63 18.74
CA ALA A 167 -1.15 -2.17 18.87
C ALA A 167 -0.86 -1.48 17.52
N TYR A 168 0.12 -1.99 16.77
CA TYR A 168 0.54 -1.40 15.50
C TYR A 168 -0.59 -1.47 14.46
N TYR A 169 -1.21 -2.63 14.27
CA TYR A 169 -2.25 -2.76 13.24
C TYR A 169 -3.64 -2.26 13.68
N SER A 170 -3.80 -1.82 14.93
CA SER A 170 -4.95 -1.06 15.43
C SER A 170 -4.90 0.44 15.08
N ASN A 171 -3.91 0.91 14.31
CA ASN A 171 -3.79 2.32 13.95
C ASN A 171 -4.95 2.78 13.04
N PRO A 172 -5.82 3.71 13.48
CA PRO A 172 -7.00 4.10 12.72
C PRO A 172 -6.67 4.96 11.48
N TRP A 173 -5.50 5.61 11.43
CA TRP A 173 -5.02 6.28 10.22
C TRP A 173 -4.69 5.30 9.09
N LEU A 174 -4.21 4.09 9.43
CA LEU A 174 -3.99 3.03 8.45
C LEU A 174 -5.29 2.64 7.75
N ARG A 175 -6.38 2.51 8.53
CA ARG A 175 -7.72 2.24 8.00
C ARG A 175 -8.18 3.38 7.10
N ALA A 176 -8.14 4.62 7.59
CA ALA A 176 -8.60 5.80 6.86
C ALA A 176 -7.92 5.93 5.50
N VAL A 177 -6.58 5.83 5.45
CA VAL A 177 -5.81 5.94 4.20
C VAL A 177 -6.07 4.77 3.25
N SER A 178 -6.22 3.55 3.78
CA SER A 178 -6.52 2.37 2.96
C SER A 178 -7.90 2.46 2.32
N GLU A 179 -8.92 2.86 3.10
CA GLU A 179 -10.30 3.01 2.64
C GLU A 179 -10.45 4.09 1.56
N THR A 180 -9.69 5.19 1.68
CA THR A 180 -9.66 6.26 0.67
C THR A 180 -9.40 5.73 -0.73
N TRP A 181 -8.48 4.77 -0.88
CA TRP A 181 -8.05 4.30 -2.19
C TRP A 181 -8.66 2.95 -2.61
N LEU A 182 -8.83 2.03 -1.65
CA LEU A 182 -9.11 0.62 -1.92
C LEU A 182 -10.53 0.19 -1.51
N GLY A 183 -11.22 1.02 -0.73
CA GLY A 183 -12.46 0.66 -0.03
C GLY A 183 -12.22 -0.22 1.21
N PRO A 184 -13.28 -0.62 1.93
CA PRO A 184 -13.17 -1.21 3.27
C PRO A 184 -12.68 -2.67 3.30
N GLY A 185 -12.78 -3.39 2.18
CA GLY A 185 -12.43 -4.82 2.13
C GLY A 185 -10.95 -5.13 1.91
N TYR A 186 -10.05 -4.14 2.05
CA TYR A 186 -8.64 -4.30 1.68
C TYR A 186 -7.94 -5.43 2.45
N ARG A 187 -6.86 -5.95 1.87
CA ARG A 187 -5.96 -6.94 2.49
C ARG A 187 -4.57 -6.36 2.63
N LEU A 188 -4.07 -6.37 3.86
CA LEU A 188 -2.73 -5.88 4.14
C LEU A 188 -1.67 -6.98 3.94
N THR A 189 -0.57 -6.61 3.29
CA THR A 189 0.69 -7.35 3.34
C THR A 189 1.80 -6.37 3.70
N ALA A 190 2.85 -6.84 4.34
CA ALA A 190 3.93 -5.96 4.77
C ALA A 190 5.29 -6.63 4.66
N GLN A 191 6.31 -5.80 4.43
CA GLN A 191 7.70 -6.23 4.31
C GLN A 191 8.62 -5.17 4.90
N VAL A 192 9.58 -5.58 5.73
CA VAL A 192 10.55 -4.62 6.30
C VAL A 192 11.75 -4.52 5.39
N ASN A 193 12.16 -3.29 5.10
CA ASN A 193 13.40 -2.99 4.38
C ASN A 193 14.37 -2.25 5.30
N ILE A 194 15.60 -2.76 5.36
CA ILE A 194 16.72 -2.13 6.04
C ILE A 194 17.81 -1.83 5.04
N VAL A 195 18.24 -0.57 4.97
CA VAL A 195 19.35 -0.11 4.14
C VAL A 195 20.47 0.42 5.02
N ARG A 196 21.57 -0.32 5.06
CA ARG A 196 22.78 0.00 5.84
C ARG A 196 23.65 1.01 5.11
N PRO A 197 24.60 1.66 5.80
CA PRO A 197 25.54 2.58 5.17
C PRO A 197 26.25 1.94 3.97
N GLY A 198 26.33 2.64 2.84
CA GLY A 198 26.85 2.14 1.56
C GLY A 198 25.84 1.41 0.68
N GLY A 199 24.59 1.22 1.14
CA GLY A 199 23.52 0.61 0.36
C GLY A 199 23.22 1.38 -0.91
N GLN A 200 23.31 0.72 -2.06
CA GLN A 200 23.14 1.33 -3.38
C GLN A 200 21.68 1.66 -3.68
N ALA A 201 21.46 2.72 -4.47
CA ALA A 201 20.14 3.07 -4.97
C ALA A 201 19.56 1.95 -5.85
N GLN A 202 18.24 1.81 -5.80
CA GLN A 202 17.53 0.93 -6.72
C GLN A 202 17.37 1.58 -8.09
N SER A 203 17.13 0.76 -9.12
CA SER A 203 16.64 1.30 -10.39
C SER A 203 15.21 1.82 -10.21
N PRO A 204 14.83 2.92 -10.89
CA PRO A 204 13.47 3.40 -10.83
C PRO A 204 12.53 2.36 -11.40
N HIS A 205 11.36 2.22 -10.80
CA HIS A 205 10.35 1.25 -11.17
C HIS A 205 8.95 1.78 -10.86
N ARG A 206 7.94 1.02 -11.28
CA ARG A 206 6.58 1.11 -10.77
C ARG A 206 6.25 -0.21 -10.09
N ASP A 207 5.36 -0.17 -9.13
CA ASP A 207 5.01 -1.34 -8.34
C ASP A 207 3.95 -2.22 -9.01
N TYR A 208 3.53 -3.22 -8.26
CA TYR A 208 2.60 -4.26 -8.63
C TYR A 208 1.22 -3.71 -9.04
N HIS A 209 0.47 -4.36 -9.94
CA HIS A 209 0.67 -5.67 -10.58
C HIS A 209 1.61 -5.65 -11.79
N LEU A 210 1.48 -4.66 -12.65
CA LEU A 210 2.17 -4.65 -13.94
C LEU A 210 3.66 -4.32 -13.83
N GLY A 211 4.11 -3.66 -12.75
CA GLY A 211 5.52 -3.34 -12.53
C GLY A 211 6.46 -4.55 -12.47
N PHE A 212 5.92 -5.73 -12.13
CA PHE A 212 6.64 -6.99 -12.02
C PHE A 212 6.65 -7.82 -13.32
N GLN A 213 5.96 -7.36 -14.36
CA GLN A 213 5.93 -8.03 -15.67
C GLN A 213 7.10 -7.57 -16.54
N ASP A 214 7.59 -8.46 -17.41
CA ASP A 214 8.46 -8.04 -18.52
C ASP A 214 7.68 -7.21 -19.56
N ASP A 215 8.39 -6.50 -20.42
CA ASP A 215 7.79 -5.56 -21.39
C ASP A 215 6.80 -6.24 -22.34
N GLY A 216 7.11 -7.46 -22.79
CA GLY A 216 6.27 -8.19 -23.73
C GLY A 216 4.95 -8.62 -23.10
N ASN A 217 4.98 -9.11 -21.87
CA ASN A 217 3.78 -9.47 -21.12
C ASN A 217 2.97 -8.23 -20.71
N CYS A 218 3.64 -7.17 -20.23
CA CYS A 218 2.98 -5.93 -19.87
C CYS A 218 2.23 -5.31 -21.06
N ALA A 219 2.81 -5.30 -22.26
CA ALA A 219 2.21 -4.72 -23.45
C ALA A 219 0.96 -5.46 -23.98
N ARG A 220 0.69 -6.69 -23.49
CA ARG A 220 -0.50 -7.48 -23.86
C ARG A 220 -1.74 -7.08 -23.05
N PHE A 221 -1.56 -6.37 -21.94
CA PHE A 221 -2.67 -5.86 -21.14
C PHE A 221 -3.36 -4.69 -21.86
N PRO A 222 -4.71 -4.65 -21.90
CA PRO A 222 -5.44 -3.50 -22.42
C PRO A 222 -5.12 -2.22 -21.62
N ARG A 223 -5.23 -1.04 -22.25
CA ARG A 223 -5.11 0.29 -21.62
C ARG A 223 -5.86 0.40 -20.30
N GLY A 224 -7.11 -0.08 -20.27
CA GLY A 224 -7.93 -0.09 -19.06
C GLY A 224 -7.32 -0.90 -17.91
N MET A 225 -6.57 -1.96 -18.20
CA MET A 225 -5.87 -2.75 -17.18
C MET A 225 -4.60 -2.08 -16.66
N HIS A 226 -3.94 -1.24 -17.45
CA HIS A 226 -2.86 -0.39 -16.95
C HIS A 226 -3.37 0.61 -15.92
N ALA A 227 -4.52 1.24 -16.20
CA ALA A 227 -5.19 2.09 -15.22
C ALA A 227 -5.66 1.29 -14.00
N ALA A 228 -6.42 0.20 -14.20
CA ALA A 228 -6.95 -0.62 -13.12
C ALA A 228 -5.86 -1.16 -12.18
N SER A 229 -4.70 -1.56 -12.71
CA SER A 229 -3.55 -2.00 -11.89
C SER A 229 -3.15 -0.95 -10.85
N ALA A 230 -3.28 0.34 -11.15
CA ALA A 230 -2.94 1.40 -10.21
C ALA A 230 -3.98 1.55 -9.08
N PHE A 231 -5.25 1.25 -9.36
CA PHE A 231 -6.36 1.32 -8.40
C PHE A 231 -6.48 0.08 -7.50
N LEU A 232 -5.81 -1.03 -7.85
CA LEU A 232 -5.93 -2.28 -7.10
C LEU A 232 -4.93 -2.41 -5.96
N THR A 233 -3.97 -1.51 -5.82
CA THR A 233 -3.05 -1.47 -4.68
C THR A 233 -2.73 -0.06 -4.22
N LEU A 234 -2.41 0.08 -2.93
CA LEU A 234 -1.82 1.25 -2.33
C LEU A 234 -0.44 0.86 -1.78
N GLN A 235 0.56 1.69 -2.04
CA GLN A 235 1.87 1.53 -1.42
C GLN A 235 1.99 2.49 -0.24
N GLY A 236 2.50 1.98 0.87
CA GLY A 236 2.81 2.73 2.07
C GLY A 236 4.18 2.36 2.62
N ALA A 237 4.78 3.26 3.40
CA ALA A 237 5.96 2.94 4.20
C ALA A 237 5.92 3.72 5.50
N VAL A 238 6.01 3.01 6.62
CA VAL A 238 6.19 3.60 7.96
C VAL A 238 7.67 3.62 8.30
N ALA A 239 8.17 4.77 8.75
CA ALA A 239 9.55 4.95 9.17
C ALA A 239 9.79 4.35 10.56
N HIS A 240 10.75 3.42 10.67
CA HIS A 240 11.23 2.81 11.93
C HIS A 240 12.63 3.34 12.31
N SER A 241 12.98 4.48 11.74
CA SER A 241 14.20 5.26 11.97
C SER A 241 14.02 6.57 11.19
N ASP A 242 14.67 7.65 11.63
CA ASP A 242 14.79 8.84 10.81
C ASP A 242 15.34 8.53 9.41
N MET A 243 14.91 9.30 8.41
CA MET A 243 15.35 9.15 7.03
C MET A 243 15.93 10.47 6.50
N PRO A 244 16.99 11.03 7.10
CA PRO A 244 17.62 12.24 6.56
C PRO A 244 18.09 11.99 5.13
N GLU A 245 18.19 13.04 4.30
CA GLU A 245 18.50 12.91 2.87
C GLU A 245 19.75 12.03 2.59
N ARG A 246 20.75 12.09 3.46
CA ARG A 246 21.98 11.28 3.35
C ARG A 246 21.79 9.79 3.61
N SER A 247 20.77 9.35 4.36
CA SER A 247 20.45 7.93 4.53
C SER A 247 19.69 7.35 3.32
N GLY A 248 19.34 8.22 2.36
CA GLY A 248 18.76 7.85 1.07
C GLY A 248 17.27 7.52 1.17
N PRO A 249 16.39 8.43 1.62
CA PRO A 249 14.95 8.22 1.57
C PRO A 249 14.48 7.87 0.15
N THR A 250 13.25 7.36 0.04
CA THR A 250 12.66 6.99 -1.25
C THR A 250 12.65 8.20 -2.20
N ARG A 251 13.09 7.95 -3.42
CA ARG A 251 13.07 8.89 -4.54
C ARG A 251 11.75 8.72 -5.29
N PHE A 252 11.01 9.79 -5.47
CA PHE A 252 9.74 9.81 -6.18
C PHE A 252 9.80 10.75 -7.37
N LEU A 253 8.98 10.48 -8.38
CA LEU A 253 8.74 11.40 -9.48
C LEU A 253 7.24 11.78 -9.48
N PRO A 254 6.85 12.89 -8.82
CA PRO A 254 5.47 13.33 -8.74
C PRO A 254 4.79 13.44 -10.11
N PHE A 255 3.48 13.17 -10.15
CA PHE A 255 2.62 13.15 -11.35
C PHE A 255 2.93 12.05 -12.37
N SER A 256 4.03 11.30 -12.21
CA SER A 256 4.42 10.26 -13.17
C SER A 256 3.39 9.13 -13.29
N GLN A 257 2.59 8.86 -12.26
CA GLN A 257 1.55 7.84 -12.27
C GLN A 257 0.47 8.08 -13.34
N ARG A 258 0.27 9.34 -13.72
CA ARG A 258 -0.72 9.76 -14.73
C ARG A 258 -0.29 9.45 -16.15
N PHE A 259 0.97 9.06 -16.36
CA PHE A 259 1.44 8.67 -17.68
C PHE A 259 0.96 7.27 -18.04
N GLU A 260 0.02 7.20 -18.97
CA GLU A 260 -0.69 5.98 -19.39
C GLU A 260 0.27 4.84 -19.78
N ALA A 261 1.31 5.15 -20.55
CA ALA A 261 2.30 4.17 -21.02
C ALA A 261 3.38 3.85 -19.97
N GLY A 262 3.22 4.32 -18.74
CA GLY A 262 4.32 4.38 -17.79
C GLY A 262 4.80 3.04 -17.25
N PHE A 263 3.96 2.00 -17.18
CA PHE A 263 4.40 0.63 -16.85
C PHE A 263 5.33 0.01 -17.92
N LEU A 264 5.29 0.52 -19.16
CA LEU A 264 6.22 0.15 -20.23
C LEU A 264 7.41 1.10 -20.29
N ALA A 265 7.19 2.39 -20.02
CA ALA A 265 8.18 3.42 -20.28
C ALA A 265 9.35 3.44 -19.29
N TRP A 266 9.12 3.08 -18.02
CA TRP A 266 10.12 3.28 -16.96
C TRP A 266 11.43 2.51 -17.16
N ARG A 267 11.41 1.41 -17.94
CA ARG A 267 12.62 0.62 -18.23
C ARG A 267 13.51 1.25 -19.29
N ARG A 268 12.96 2.17 -20.09
CA ARG A 268 13.65 2.78 -21.23
C ARG A 268 14.73 3.75 -20.73
N PRO A 269 15.94 3.74 -21.32
CA PRO A 269 17.07 4.55 -20.84
C PRO A 269 16.73 6.03 -20.65
N GLU A 270 16.01 6.62 -21.60
CA GLU A 270 15.67 8.05 -21.60
C GLU A 270 14.69 8.44 -20.48
N PHE A 271 13.84 7.52 -20.02
CA PHE A 271 12.96 7.72 -18.87
C PHE A 271 13.71 7.55 -17.55
N ARG A 272 14.66 6.60 -17.50
CA ARG A 272 15.54 6.41 -16.33
C ARG A 272 16.44 7.62 -16.12
N GLU A 273 17.03 8.15 -17.19
CA GLU A 273 17.86 9.35 -17.14
C GLU A 273 17.06 10.57 -16.70
N PHE A 274 15.82 10.72 -17.20
CA PHE A 274 14.90 11.75 -16.73
C PHE A 274 14.62 11.61 -15.23
N PHE A 275 14.31 10.40 -14.76
CA PHE A 275 14.07 10.14 -13.34
C PHE A 275 15.28 10.50 -12.48
N GLU A 276 16.49 10.04 -12.83
CA GLU A 276 17.70 10.32 -12.04
C GLU A 276 18.02 11.82 -11.94
N ARG A 277 17.57 12.63 -12.92
CA ARG A 277 17.74 14.07 -12.90
C ARG A 277 16.66 14.81 -12.11
N GLU A 278 15.42 14.35 -12.17
CA GLU A 278 14.25 15.11 -11.71
C GLU A 278 13.55 14.53 -10.47
N TYR A 279 14.00 13.39 -9.94
CA TYR A 279 13.39 12.82 -8.75
C TYR A 279 13.45 13.80 -7.58
N VAL A 280 12.47 13.69 -6.70
CA VAL A 280 12.46 14.34 -5.39
C VAL A 280 12.58 13.28 -4.30
N ALA A 281 13.14 13.66 -3.16
CA ALA A 281 13.16 12.83 -1.97
C ALA A 281 12.92 13.72 -0.76
N LEU A 282 12.08 13.25 0.17
CA LEU A 282 11.76 13.96 1.40
C LEU A 282 12.35 13.21 2.59
N PRO A 283 12.96 13.93 3.55
CA PRO A 283 13.21 13.35 4.87
C PRO A 283 11.90 12.94 5.54
N LEU A 284 11.94 11.85 6.28
CA LEU A 284 10.89 11.39 7.17
C LEU A 284 11.49 11.25 8.57
N MET A 285 10.72 11.57 9.60
CA MET A 285 11.08 11.24 10.97
C MET A 285 10.64 9.81 11.29
N GLU A 286 11.25 9.18 12.30
CA GLU A 286 10.69 7.95 12.86
C GLU A 286 9.21 8.15 13.25
N GLY A 287 8.34 7.20 12.90
CA GLY A 287 6.90 7.29 13.12
C GLY A 287 6.11 7.95 11.97
N ASP A 288 6.75 8.68 11.05
CA ASP A 288 6.06 9.20 9.86
C ASP A 288 5.69 8.07 8.87
N ALA A 289 4.62 8.28 8.10
CA ALA A 289 4.25 7.41 7.00
C ALA A 289 4.19 8.17 5.67
N VAL A 290 4.62 7.51 4.59
CA VAL A 290 4.40 7.97 3.21
C VAL A 290 3.50 6.99 2.48
N PHE A 291 2.52 7.51 1.76
CA PHE A 291 1.60 6.73 0.93
C PHE A 291 1.63 7.24 -0.51
N PHE A 292 1.60 6.32 -1.46
CA PHE A 292 1.67 6.67 -2.87
C PHE A 292 0.98 5.67 -3.78
N ASN A 293 0.54 6.18 -4.93
CA ASN A 293 -0.02 5.37 -5.99
C ASN A 293 1.08 4.44 -6.55
N PRO A 294 0.85 3.12 -6.68
CA PRO A 294 1.84 2.15 -7.14
C PRO A 294 2.40 2.46 -8.55
N ALA A 295 1.69 3.24 -9.36
CA ALA A 295 2.14 3.66 -10.67
C ALA A 295 3.06 4.90 -10.64
N VAL A 296 3.32 5.51 -9.49
CA VAL A 296 4.38 6.52 -9.36
C VAL A 296 5.73 5.85 -9.63
N MET A 297 6.51 6.45 -10.53
CA MET A 297 7.88 6.03 -10.76
C MET A 297 8.72 6.42 -9.55
N HIS A 298 9.36 5.44 -8.93
CA HIS A 298 10.10 5.63 -7.69
C HIS A 298 11.28 4.64 -7.54
N ALA A 299 12.16 4.91 -6.59
CA ALA A 299 13.30 4.05 -6.26
C ALA A 299 13.75 4.27 -4.81
N ALA A 300 14.24 3.23 -4.14
CA ALA A 300 14.99 3.44 -2.89
C ALA A 300 16.28 4.22 -3.17
N GLY A 301 16.54 5.26 -2.36
CA GLY A 301 17.77 6.04 -2.43
C GLY A 301 18.99 5.30 -1.88
N GLU A 302 20.18 5.77 -2.26
CA GLU A 302 21.47 5.31 -1.75
C GLU A 302 21.70 5.82 -0.32
N ASN A 303 22.10 4.94 0.60
CA ASN A 303 22.55 5.35 1.92
C ASN A 303 24.02 5.78 1.86
N ARG A 304 24.24 7.09 1.85
CA ARG A 304 25.54 7.77 1.71
C ARG A 304 26.20 8.10 3.06
N LEU A 305 25.66 7.58 4.16
CA LEU A 305 26.34 7.64 5.45
C LEU A 305 27.56 6.70 5.41
N GLY A 306 28.61 7.05 6.15
CA GLY A 306 29.80 6.22 6.22
C GLY A 306 29.56 4.97 7.07
N PRO A 307 30.26 3.85 6.81
CA PRO A 307 30.13 2.61 7.59
C PRO A 307 30.29 2.80 9.10
N GLU A 308 31.08 3.77 9.52
CA GLU A 308 31.33 4.15 10.92
C GLU A 308 30.09 4.67 11.66
N SER A 309 29.09 5.16 10.93
CA SER A 309 27.84 5.64 11.54
C SER A 309 27.02 4.52 12.16
N GLY A 310 27.14 3.28 11.64
CA GLY A 310 26.25 2.18 11.99
C GLY A 310 24.76 2.45 11.68
N PHE A 311 24.42 3.52 10.97
CA PHE A 311 23.05 3.99 10.81
C PHE A 311 22.28 3.14 9.78
N GLU A 312 21.30 2.39 10.26
CA GLU A 312 20.42 1.58 9.43
C GLU A 312 19.12 2.32 9.16
N ARG A 313 18.84 2.68 7.89
CA ARG A 313 17.56 3.24 7.48
C ARG A 313 16.52 2.12 7.42
N ARG A 314 15.47 2.18 8.24
CA ARG A 314 14.47 1.13 8.41
C ARG A 314 13.08 1.62 8.04
N ALA A 315 12.38 0.85 7.22
CA ALA A 315 10.99 1.11 6.88
C ALA A 315 10.19 -0.20 6.88
N ASN A 316 8.97 -0.17 7.41
CA ASN A 316 8.00 -1.23 7.21
C ASN A 316 7.13 -0.84 6.01
N LEU A 317 7.33 -1.52 4.88
CA LEU A 317 6.59 -1.29 3.65
C LEU A 317 5.22 -1.97 3.75
N LEU A 318 4.18 -1.19 3.57
CA LEU A 318 2.80 -1.63 3.54
C LEU A 318 2.36 -1.78 2.09
N GLN A 319 2.08 -3.00 1.68
CA GLN A 319 1.55 -3.33 0.37
C GLN A 319 0.09 -3.72 0.55
N ILE A 320 -0.79 -2.75 0.34
CA ILE A 320 -2.21 -2.88 0.65
C ILE A 320 -2.96 -3.18 -0.65
N GLY A 321 -3.63 -4.33 -0.71
CA GLY A 321 -4.38 -4.77 -1.87
C GLY A 321 -5.87 -4.51 -1.73
N SER A 322 -6.52 -4.12 -2.82
CA SER A 322 -7.98 -4.12 -2.89
C SER A 322 -8.51 -5.55 -2.73
N ALA A 323 -9.64 -5.68 -2.05
CA ALA A 323 -10.49 -6.87 -2.01
C ALA A 323 -10.77 -7.47 -3.41
N LEU A 324 -10.78 -6.63 -4.44
CA LEU A 324 -11.07 -7.02 -5.82
C LEU A 324 -9.82 -7.45 -6.61
N GLY A 325 -8.64 -7.39 -5.97
CA GLY A 325 -7.34 -7.69 -6.56
C GLY A 325 -6.67 -8.92 -5.95
N LYS A 326 -5.45 -9.21 -6.40
CA LYS A 326 -4.55 -10.18 -5.77
C LYS A 326 -3.43 -9.43 -5.06
N THR A 327 -3.11 -9.76 -3.82
CA THR A 327 -1.92 -9.24 -3.12
C THR A 327 -0.63 -9.87 -3.64
N MET A 328 0.52 -9.26 -3.33
CA MET A 328 1.84 -9.80 -3.69
C MET A 328 2.14 -11.11 -2.96
N GLU A 329 1.80 -11.17 -1.67
CA GLU A 329 2.00 -12.32 -0.81
C GLU A 329 0.66 -12.87 -0.31
N ARG A 330 0.61 -14.18 -0.05
CA ARG A 330 -0.54 -14.82 0.60
C ARG A 330 -0.34 -14.81 2.11
N VAL A 331 -1.24 -14.17 2.84
CA VAL A 331 -1.31 -14.24 4.30
C VAL A 331 -2.34 -15.29 4.67
N ASP A 332 -1.96 -16.27 5.49
CA ASP A 332 -2.89 -17.22 6.09
C ASP A 332 -3.36 -16.64 7.43
N VAL A 333 -4.63 -16.22 7.51
CA VAL A 333 -5.14 -15.49 8.69
C VAL A 333 -5.28 -16.40 9.91
N VAL A 334 -5.51 -17.69 9.73
CA VAL A 334 -5.76 -18.65 10.83
C VAL A 334 -4.60 -18.69 11.83
N PRO A 335 -3.34 -18.96 11.42
CA PRO A 335 -2.22 -18.97 12.36
C PRO A 335 -1.93 -17.59 12.95
N VAL A 336 -2.18 -16.51 12.20
CA VAL A 336 -2.02 -15.13 12.71
C VAL A 336 -3.01 -14.88 13.84
N VAL A 337 -4.29 -15.17 13.63
CA VAL A 337 -5.34 -15.08 14.65
C VAL A 337 -5.00 -15.97 15.85
N GLU A 338 -4.59 -17.22 15.63
CA GLU A 338 -4.20 -18.14 16.70
C GLU A 338 -3.09 -17.56 17.59
N ALA A 339 -2.12 -16.85 17.01
CA ALA A 339 -1.02 -16.24 17.73
C ALA A 339 -1.43 -14.98 18.52
N VAL A 340 -2.40 -14.20 18.04
CA VAL A 340 -2.70 -12.86 18.59
C VAL A 340 -4.02 -12.78 19.36
N TRP A 341 -4.94 -13.73 19.17
CA TRP A 341 -6.30 -13.61 19.68
C TRP A 341 -6.38 -13.51 21.21
N GLY A 342 -5.51 -14.22 21.94
CA GLY A 342 -5.47 -14.10 23.39
C GLY A 342 -5.16 -12.68 23.87
N GLU A 343 -4.26 -11.99 23.18
CA GLU A 343 -3.92 -10.60 23.45
C GLU A 343 -5.02 -9.62 23.00
N VAL A 344 -5.62 -9.89 21.84
CA VAL A 344 -6.79 -9.16 21.33
C VAL A 344 -7.92 -9.19 22.38
N ARG A 345 -8.28 -10.37 22.88
CA ARG A 345 -9.29 -10.53 23.94
C ARG A 345 -8.92 -9.80 25.22
N ARG A 346 -7.67 -9.98 25.69
CA ARG A 346 -7.19 -9.32 26.90
C ARG A 346 -7.31 -7.79 26.82
N ARG A 347 -6.97 -7.19 25.67
CA ARG A 347 -7.08 -5.75 25.45
C ARG A 347 -8.55 -5.33 25.30
N PHE A 348 -9.31 -6.01 24.45
CA PHE A 348 -10.73 -5.70 24.20
C PHE A 348 -11.56 -5.74 25.49
N ASP A 349 -11.37 -6.76 26.32
CA ASP A 349 -12.09 -6.92 27.60
C ASP A 349 -11.56 -6.00 28.71
N GLY A 350 -10.27 -5.62 28.62
CA GLY A 350 -9.60 -4.76 29.59
C GLY A 350 -9.89 -3.26 29.38
N HIS A 351 -10.12 -2.84 28.14
CA HIS A 351 -10.76 -1.57 27.81
C HIS A 351 -12.26 -1.71 28.13
N GLY A 352 -12.58 -1.89 29.41
CA GLY A 352 -13.96 -2.06 29.85
C GLY A 352 -14.82 -0.99 29.18
N HIS A 353 -15.88 -1.41 28.48
CA HIS A 353 -16.79 -0.55 27.72
C HIS A 353 -17.04 0.71 28.55
N GLY A 354 -16.30 1.79 28.25
CA GLY A 354 -16.25 2.96 29.12
C GLY A 354 -17.67 3.44 29.27
N GLU A 355 -18.16 3.50 30.53
CA GLU A 355 -19.54 3.75 30.93
C GLU A 355 -20.44 3.94 29.72
N ALA A 356 -20.93 2.82 29.16
CA ALA A 356 -21.68 2.81 27.92
C ALA A 356 -22.66 3.99 27.97
N ASP A 357 -22.37 5.00 27.15
CA ASP A 357 -23.20 6.18 27.01
C ASP A 357 -24.57 5.61 26.66
N ALA A 358 -25.50 5.69 27.61
CA ALA A 358 -26.73 4.91 27.61
C ALA A 358 -27.58 5.34 26.41
N GLY A 359 -27.30 4.76 25.24
CA GLY A 359 -27.74 5.27 23.95
C GLY A 359 -26.93 4.83 22.72
N LYS A 360 -25.68 4.36 22.84
CA LYS A 360 -24.99 3.70 21.71
C LYS A 360 -25.36 2.21 21.69
N GLU A 361 -25.88 1.75 20.56
CA GLU A 361 -26.18 0.32 20.34
C GLU A 361 -24.88 -0.49 20.55
N GLU A 362 -24.96 -1.59 21.32
CA GLU A 362 -23.83 -2.43 21.77
C GLU A 362 -23.04 -3.11 20.61
N GLU A 363 -23.30 -2.75 19.35
CA GLU A 363 -22.81 -3.43 18.15
C GLU A 363 -21.65 -2.72 17.43
N GLU A 364 -21.24 -1.50 17.82
CA GLU A 364 -20.19 -0.75 17.14
C GLU A 364 -18.83 -0.86 17.85
N LEU A 365 -17.79 -1.29 17.10
CA LEU A 365 -16.40 -1.25 17.54
C LEU A 365 -15.87 0.19 17.47
N ASP A 366 -14.95 0.54 18.36
CA ASP A 366 -14.21 1.80 18.21
C ASP A 366 -13.30 1.78 16.96
N ALA A 367 -12.76 2.95 16.61
CA ALA A 367 -11.97 3.13 15.40
C ALA A 367 -10.70 2.26 15.37
N ASN A 368 -10.10 1.97 16.53
CA ASN A 368 -8.86 1.19 16.64
C ASN A 368 -9.15 -0.30 16.45
N TRP A 369 -10.26 -0.80 16.99
CA TRP A 369 -10.69 -2.18 16.76
C TRP A 369 -11.22 -2.38 15.34
N GLU A 370 -11.95 -1.42 14.77
CA GLU A 370 -12.31 -1.47 13.34
C GLU A 370 -11.04 -1.51 12.48
N ALA A 371 -10.02 -0.70 12.78
CA ALA A 371 -8.75 -0.74 12.04
C ALA A 371 -8.06 -2.11 12.12
N PHE A 372 -8.02 -2.70 13.32
CA PHE A 372 -7.41 -4.01 13.52
C PHE A 372 -8.12 -5.13 12.77
N VAL A 373 -9.47 -5.18 12.83
CA VAL A 373 -10.27 -6.16 12.09
C VAL A 373 -9.99 -6.07 10.59
N ARG A 374 -9.97 -4.84 10.06
CA ARG A 374 -9.73 -4.57 8.63
C ARG A 374 -8.31 -4.96 8.20
N ALA A 375 -7.31 -4.73 9.05
CA ALA A 375 -5.94 -5.13 8.78
C ALA A 375 -5.75 -6.66 8.81
N LEU A 376 -6.48 -7.36 9.69
CA LEU A 376 -6.28 -8.79 9.97
C LEU A 376 -6.93 -9.71 8.93
N GLY A 377 -8.19 -9.46 8.56
CA GLY A 377 -9.00 -10.32 7.69
C GLY A 377 -9.13 -9.82 6.25
N GLU A 378 -9.46 -10.71 5.31
CA GLU A 378 -9.92 -10.35 3.95
C GLU A 378 -11.41 -9.99 3.99
N GLY A 379 -11.75 -8.78 3.56
CA GLY A 379 -13.11 -8.25 3.64
C GLY A 379 -13.97 -8.52 2.40
N TYR A 380 -13.48 -9.37 1.47
CA TYR A 380 -14.26 -9.77 0.30
C TYR A 380 -14.76 -11.20 0.48
N PRO A 381 -16.08 -11.45 0.37
CA PRO A 381 -16.65 -12.77 0.59
C PRO A 381 -16.44 -13.74 -0.60
N PHE A 382 -15.70 -13.33 -1.64
CA PHE A 382 -15.45 -14.11 -2.84
C PHE A 382 -13.96 -14.22 -3.14
N PRO A 383 -13.50 -15.31 -3.79
CA PRO A 383 -14.28 -16.47 -4.21
C PRO A 383 -14.72 -17.34 -3.02
N THR A 384 -15.86 -18.02 -3.14
CA THR A 384 -16.40 -18.94 -2.12
C THR A 384 -17.24 -20.05 -2.77
N ASN A 385 -17.55 -21.11 -2.03
CA ASN A 385 -18.45 -22.16 -2.46
C ASN A 385 -19.89 -21.83 -2.02
N LEU A 386 -20.71 -21.34 -2.94
CA LEU A 386 -22.08 -20.91 -2.66
C LEU A 386 -23.05 -22.05 -2.28
N ASP A 387 -22.73 -23.31 -2.60
CA ASP A 387 -23.53 -24.46 -2.18
C ASP A 387 -23.40 -24.71 -0.67
N ARG A 388 -22.22 -24.40 -0.11
CA ARG A 388 -21.92 -24.55 1.33
C ARG A 388 -22.10 -23.25 2.11
N ARG A 389 -21.82 -22.13 1.45
CA ARG A 389 -21.88 -20.79 2.01
C ARG A 389 -22.85 -19.95 1.17
N PRO A 390 -24.16 -20.25 1.18
CA PRO A 390 -25.14 -19.35 0.56
C PRO A 390 -25.22 -18.05 1.37
N PRO A 391 -25.61 -16.92 0.75
CA PRO A 391 -25.95 -15.71 1.50
C PRO A 391 -27.02 -15.99 2.56
N ALA A 392 -26.94 -15.29 3.69
CA ALA A 392 -27.95 -15.39 4.75
C ALA A 392 -29.34 -14.95 4.22
N PRO A 393 -30.46 -15.34 4.87
CA PRO A 393 -31.78 -14.80 4.51
C PRO A 393 -31.76 -13.27 4.56
N ASN A 394 -32.03 -12.61 3.42
CA ASN A 394 -31.92 -11.16 3.17
C ASN A 394 -30.50 -10.59 2.95
N GLY A 395 -29.46 -11.44 2.90
CA GLY A 395 -28.09 -11.04 2.54
C GLY A 395 -27.80 -11.23 1.05
N MET A 396 -26.89 -10.41 0.50
CA MET A 396 -26.45 -10.50 -0.90
C MET A 396 -25.17 -11.34 -1.08
N ALA A 397 -24.43 -11.58 0.00
CA ALA A 397 -23.19 -12.36 0.00
C ALA A 397 -23.02 -13.11 1.34
N PRO A 398 -22.16 -14.13 1.39
CA PRO A 398 -21.75 -14.78 2.64
C PRO A 398 -20.88 -13.86 3.51
N GLU A 399 -20.67 -14.24 4.76
CA GLU A 399 -19.79 -13.55 5.71
C GLU A 399 -18.32 -13.56 5.21
N SER A 400 -17.57 -12.47 5.37
CA SER A 400 -16.12 -12.44 5.08
C SER A 400 -15.26 -12.84 6.29
N GLU A 401 -13.93 -12.93 6.14
CA GLU A 401 -13.04 -13.11 7.31
C GLU A 401 -13.18 -11.94 8.28
N GLN A 402 -13.24 -10.71 7.77
CA GLN A 402 -13.40 -9.49 8.59
C GLN A 402 -14.71 -9.52 9.38
N ASP A 403 -15.81 -9.91 8.75
CA ASP A 403 -17.12 -9.99 9.41
C ASP A 403 -17.11 -11.04 10.53
N LEU A 404 -16.52 -12.22 10.29
CA LEU A 404 -16.41 -13.29 11.28
C LEU A 404 -15.50 -12.89 12.46
N ILE A 405 -14.39 -12.22 12.19
CA ILE A 405 -13.46 -11.70 13.22
C ILE A 405 -14.16 -10.63 14.06
N ARG A 406 -14.86 -9.68 13.41
CA ARG A 406 -15.66 -8.64 14.08
C ARG A 406 -16.69 -9.26 15.02
N ARG A 407 -17.42 -10.26 14.54
CA ARG A 407 -18.41 -10.99 15.33
C ARG A 407 -17.78 -11.72 16.50
N GLY A 408 -16.63 -12.37 16.30
CA GLY A 408 -15.90 -13.03 17.39
C GLY A 408 -15.42 -12.08 18.49
N LEU A 409 -15.09 -10.83 18.14
CA LEU A 409 -14.80 -9.79 19.13
C LEU A 409 -16.05 -9.43 19.95
N LEU A 410 -17.15 -9.10 19.28
CA LEU A 410 -18.39 -8.65 19.95
C LEU A 410 -19.06 -9.75 20.77
N GLU A 411 -19.09 -10.99 20.26
CA GLU A 411 -19.70 -12.14 20.95
C GLU A 411 -18.81 -12.75 22.04
N GLY A 412 -17.58 -12.26 22.20
CA GLY A 412 -16.72 -12.72 23.30
C GLY A 412 -16.03 -14.06 23.09
N TRP A 413 -15.78 -14.48 21.83
CA TRP A 413 -15.23 -15.80 21.55
C TRP A 413 -13.78 -15.95 22.03
N GLY A 414 -13.48 -17.09 22.65
CA GLY A 414 -12.12 -17.49 22.98
C GLY A 414 -11.29 -17.89 21.75
N THR A 415 -9.97 -18.01 21.93
CA THR A 415 -9.01 -18.34 20.85
C THR A 415 -9.38 -19.63 20.11
N GLU A 416 -9.68 -20.71 20.83
CA GLU A 416 -10.00 -22.01 20.21
C GLU A 416 -11.24 -21.92 19.32
N GLU A 417 -12.28 -21.22 19.77
CA GLU A 417 -13.52 -21.03 19.01
C GLU A 417 -13.29 -20.16 17.77
N MET A 418 -12.63 -19.01 17.92
CA MET A 418 -12.34 -18.10 16.80
C MET A 418 -11.54 -18.81 15.71
N VAL A 419 -10.50 -19.56 16.11
CA VAL A 419 -9.66 -20.34 15.21
C VAL A 419 -10.46 -21.46 14.53
N ALA A 420 -11.29 -22.20 15.29
CA ALA A 420 -12.12 -23.26 14.73
C ALA A 420 -13.11 -22.72 13.68
N ARG A 421 -13.73 -21.57 13.94
CA ARG A 421 -14.68 -20.94 13.01
C ARG A 421 -14.00 -20.42 11.75
N LEU A 422 -12.80 -19.83 11.84
CA LEU A 422 -12.03 -19.43 10.65
C LEU A 422 -11.58 -20.64 9.81
N ARG A 423 -11.13 -21.73 10.46
CA ARG A 423 -10.80 -22.97 9.76
C ARG A 423 -12.02 -23.53 9.04
N GLN A 424 -13.18 -23.55 9.69
CA GLN A 424 -14.44 -23.97 9.07
C GLN A 424 -14.80 -23.09 7.87
N LEU A 425 -14.69 -21.77 8.00
CA LEU A 425 -14.92 -20.82 6.90
C LEU A 425 -14.05 -21.14 5.67
N HIS A 426 -12.75 -21.37 5.86
CA HIS A 426 -11.82 -21.75 4.78
C HIS A 426 -12.08 -23.15 4.20
N GLU A 427 -12.49 -24.10 5.03
CA GLU A 427 -12.85 -25.45 4.57
C GLU A 427 -14.11 -25.43 3.69
N ASP A 428 -15.10 -24.64 4.10
CA ASP A 428 -16.33 -24.46 3.35
C ASP A 428 -16.10 -23.75 2.02
N GLU A 429 -15.16 -22.80 1.94
CA GLU A 429 -14.72 -22.17 0.68
C GLU A 429 -14.11 -23.16 -0.32
N ARG A 430 -13.33 -24.13 0.16
CA ARG A 430 -12.56 -25.08 -0.67
C ARG A 430 -13.34 -26.36 -1.00
N GLY A 431 -14.50 -26.55 -0.38
CA GLY A 431 -15.32 -27.75 -0.51
C GLY A 431 -15.56 -28.16 -1.95
N HIS A 432 -15.42 -29.44 -2.26
CA HIS A 432 -15.75 -29.96 -3.60
C HIS A 432 -17.25 -29.91 -3.82
N GLN A 433 -17.65 -29.54 -5.04
CA GLN A 433 -19.01 -29.70 -5.52
C GLN A 433 -19.21 -31.18 -5.89
N SER A 434 -20.17 -31.83 -5.25
CA SER A 434 -20.65 -33.16 -5.66
C SER A 434 -22.16 -33.09 -5.86
N LEU A 435 -22.63 -33.68 -6.97
CA LEU A 435 -24.05 -33.77 -7.34
C LEU A 435 -24.86 -34.66 -6.39
#